data_AF-A0A448PJ81-F1
#
_entry.id   AF-A0A448PJ81-F1
#
_cell.length_a   1.000
_cell.length_b   1.000
_cell.length_c   1.000
_cell.angle_alpha   90.00
_cell.angle_beta   90.00
_cell.angle_gamma   90.00
#
_symmetry.space_group_name_H-M   'P 1'
#
loop_
_entity.id
_entity.type
_entity.pdbx_description
1 polymer ?
#
loop_
_entity_poly.entity_id
_entity_poly.type
_entity_poly.pdbx_seq_one_letter_code
_entity_poly.pdbx_strand_id
1 'polypeptide(L)'
;MRSSKRDRIITGALELAHRDGFDALTFEALAEHVGLTRGGVVYHFRTKTELLEGIASAFFERWRDEALDALGKPLEEASRSERIEALTRSVVDGEILPGEISFMLSATPEAERLEEAWDTLRHEWVGDVSELTSMQRVALLAVDGWWANRAVDSRSQNPDRPEIADLIVSLAAGKAPDQALDEDADKDQ
;
A
#
# COMPACT_ATOMS: atom_id res chain seq x y z
N MET A 1 2.72 -14.43 -10.36
CA MET A 1 4.11 -14.57 -10.89
C MET A 1 4.80 -15.78 -10.26
N ARG A 2 5.72 -16.46 -10.96
CA ARG A 2 6.60 -17.45 -10.31
C ARG A 2 7.55 -16.68 -9.38
N SER A 3 7.41 -16.86 -8.07
CA SER A 3 8.26 -16.20 -7.06
C SER A 3 9.74 -16.50 -7.35
N SER A 4 10.50 -15.46 -7.68
CA SER A 4 11.94 -15.57 -7.92
C SER A 4 12.66 -15.82 -6.59
N LYS A 5 13.91 -16.32 -6.63
CA LYS A 5 14.73 -16.42 -5.41
C LYS A 5 14.93 -15.07 -4.75
N ARG A 6 14.96 -13.99 -5.54
CA ARG A 6 15.05 -12.61 -5.05
C ARG A 6 13.79 -12.25 -4.26
N ASP A 7 12.61 -12.55 -4.79
CA ASP A 7 11.33 -12.26 -4.14
C ASP A 7 11.20 -13.03 -2.83
N ARG A 8 11.60 -14.32 -2.82
CA ARG A 8 11.64 -15.12 -1.59
C ARG A 8 12.55 -14.51 -0.52
N ILE A 9 13.70 -13.97 -0.90
CA ILE A 9 14.62 -13.30 0.03
C ILE A 9 13.99 -12.01 0.57
N ILE A 10 13.33 -11.22 -0.28
CA ILE A 10 12.63 -9.98 0.11
C ILE A 10 11.50 -10.30 1.10
N THR A 11 10.60 -11.23 0.74
CA THR A 11 9.48 -11.64 1.62
C THR A 11 10.00 -12.20 2.95
N GLY A 12 11.03 -13.05 2.92
CA GLY A 12 11.62 -13.58 4.16
C GLY A 12 12.28 -12.50 5.02
N ALA A 13 12.90 -11.48 4.41
CA ALA A 13 13.47 -10.36 5.14
C ALA A 13 12.39 -9.52 5.84
N LEU A 14 11.28 -9.28 5.14
CA LEU A 14 10.11 -8.58 5.67
C LEU A 14 9.47 -9.33 6.84
N GLU A 15 9.30 -10.65 6.72
CA GLU A 15 8.79 -11.51 7.80
C GLU A 15 9.70 -11.49 9.04
N LEU A 16 11.02 -11.58 8.85
CA LEU A 16 11.99 -11.49 9.96
C LEU A 16 11.96 -10.11 10.61
N ALA A 17 11.93 -9.04 9.81
CA ALA A 17 11.90 -7.68 10.31
C ALA A 17 10.60 -7.37 11.05
N HIS A 18 9.47 -7.93 10.61
CA HIS A 18 8.20 -7.83 11.33
C HIS A 18 8.26 -8.45 12.72
N ARG A 19 8.95 -9.59 12.86
CA ARG A 19 9.04 -10.34 14.11
C ARG A 19 10.09 -9.78 15.08
N ASP A 20 11.29 -9.48 14.57
CA ASP A 20 12.48 -9.20 15.39
C ASP A 20 13.01 -7.77 15.21
N GLY A 21 12.42 -6.97 14.31
CA GLY A 21 12.88 -5.64 13.93
C GLY A 21 13.95 -5.64 12.84
N PHE A 22 14.08 -4.52 12.13
CA PHE A 22 15.06 -4.37 11.03
C PHE A 22 16.52 -4.43 11.50
N ASP A 23 16.81 -4.10 12.76
CA ASP A 23 18.16 -4.20 13.32
C ASP A 23 18.65 -5.65 13.46
N ALA A 24 17.74 -6.58 13.78
CA ALA A 24 18.05 -8.00 13.94
C ALA A 24 18.23 -8.74 12.60
N LEU A 25 17.92 -8.10 11.48
CA LEU A 25 18.03 -8.69 10.15
C LEU A 25 19.50 -8.88 9.74
N THR A 26 19.96 -10.13 9.78
CA THR A 26 21.30 -10.57 9.33
C THR A 26 21.20 -11.52 8.15
N PHE A 27 22.25 -11.60 7.32
CA PHE A 27 22.26 -12.52 6.18
C PHE A 27 22.24 -13.99 6.59
N GLU A 28 22.81 -14.32 7.75
CA GLU A 28 22.77 -15.65 8.34
C GLU A 28 21.34 -16.03 8.74
N ALA A 29 20.66 -15.17 9.53
CA ALA A 29 19.29 -15.41 9.95
C ALA A 29 18.33 -15.47 8.74
N LEU A 30 18.54 -14.58 7.75
CA LEU A 30 17.75 -14.57 6.54
C LEU A 30 17.93 -15.85 5.72
N ALA A 31 19.18 -16.28 5.52
CA ALA A 31 19.48 -17.51 4.79
C ALA A 31 18.82 -18.74 5.45
N GLU A 32 18.90 -18.84 6.77
CA GLU A 32 18.23 -19.90 7.54
C GLU A 32 16.72 -19.84 7.35
N HIS A 33 16.11 -18.65 7.50
CA HIS A 33 14.66 -18.44 7.39
C HIS A 33 14.11 -18.81 6.01
N VAL A 34 14.81 -18.43 4.93
CA VAL A 34 14.34 -18.72 3.55
C VAL A 34 14.82 -20.05 2.99
N GLY A 35 15.58 -20.83 3.76
CA GLY A 35 16.13 -22.13 3.35
C GLY A 35 17.20 -22.02 2.25
N LEU A 36 18.01 -20.96 2.27
CA LEU A 36 19.13 -20.74 1.36
C LEU A 36 20.46 -20.80 2.12
N THR A 37 21.58 -20.90 1.38
CA THR A 37 22.89 -20.67 1.99
C THR A 37 23.17 -19.17 2.08
N ARG A 38 24.02 -18.76 3.03
CA ARG A 38 24.51 -17.37 3.10
C ARG A 38 25.05 -16.89 1.75
N GLY A 39 25.84 -17.72 1.06
CA GLY A 39 26.35 -17.41 -0.28
C GLY A 39 25.25 -17.24 -1.32
N GLY A 40 24.15 -17.99 -1.22
CA GLY A 40 22.98 -17.86 -2.06
C GLY A 40 22.22 -16.54 -1.84
N VAL A 41 22.16 -16.03 -0.61
CA VAL A 41 21.59 -14.71 -0.33
C VAL A 41 22.52 -13.59 -0.80
N VAL A 42 23.82 -13.71 -0.49
CA VAL A 42 24.87 -12.74 -0.91
C VAL A 42 24.99 -12.61 -2.42
N TYR A 43 24.64 -13.66 -3.17
CA TYR A 43 24.56 -13.62 -4.63
C TYR A 43 23.51 -12.59 -5.13
N HIS A 44 22.41 -12.44 -4.41
CA HIS A 44 21.33 -11.51 -4.76
C HIS A 44 21.47 -10.13 -4.09
N PHE A 45 21.98 -10.09 -2.86
CA PHE A 45 22.15 -8.86 -2.08
C PHE A 45 23.47 -8.92 -1.32
N ARG A 46 24.44 -8.11 -1.71
CA ARG A 46 25.80 -8.12 -1.15
C ARG A 46 25.88 -7.39 0.19
N THR A 47 24.98 -6.43 0.42
CA THR A 47 24.95 -5.61 1.62
C THR A 47 23.53 -5.49 2.17
N LYS A 48 23.41 -5.13 3.46
CA LYS A 48 22.10 -4.85 4.07
C LYS A 48 21.41 -3.68 3.36
N THR A 49 22.16 -2.65 2.97
CA THR A 49 21.65 -1.53 2.16
C THR A 49 21.03 -2.01 0.86
N GLU A 50 21.72 -2.86 0.09
CA GLU A 50 21.19 -3.40 -1.18
C GLU A 50 19.92 -4.23 -0.97
N LEU A 51 19.82 -4.94 0.16
CA LEU A 51 18.61 -5.66 0.54
C LEU A 51 17.45 -4.70 0.84
N LEU A 52 17.69 -3.65 1.63
CA LEU A 52 16.68 -2.62 1.95
C LEU A 52 16.23 -1.86 0.69
N GLU A 53 17.14 -1.56 -0.23
CA GLU A 53 16.82 -0.98 -1.54
C GLU A 53 15.97 -1.93 -2.38
N GLY A 54 16.27 -3.23 -2.32
CA GLY A 54 15.48 -4.26 -2.97
C GLY A 54 14.06 -4.35 -2.42
N ILE A 55 13.89 -4.22 -1.11
CA ILE A 55 12.59 -4.17 -0.43
C ILE A 55 11.81 -2.93 -0.85
N ALA A 56 12.43 -1.74 -0.78
CA ALA A 56 11.78 -0.48 -1.20
C ALA A 56 11.34 -0.54 -2.67
N SER A 57 12.20 -1.06 -3.56
CA SER A 57 11.87 -1.22 -4.98
C SER A 57 10.69 -2.15 -5.18
N ALA A 58 10.64 -3.28 -4.44
CA ALA A 58 9.54 -4.23 -4.54
C ALA A 58 8.21 -3.64 -4.05
N PHE A 59 8.22 -2.83 -2.98
CA PHE A 59 7.01 -2.11 -2.55
C PHE A 59 6.53 -1.12 -3.59
N PHE A 60 7.43 -0.29 -4.13
CA PHE A 60 7.06 0.69 -5.14
C PHE A 60 6.54 0.06 -6.43
N GLU A 61 7.22 -0.98 -6.94
CA GLU A 61 6.79 -1.75 -8.11
C GLU A 61 5.39 -2.31 -7.90
N ARG A 62 5.15 -2.96 -6.75
CA ARG A 62 3.84 -3.52 -6.41
C ARG A 62 2.76 -2.45 -6.34
N TRP A 63 2.96 -1.37 -5.60
CA TRP A 63 1.95 -0.31 -5.48
C TRP A 63 1.60 0.31 -6.84
N ARG A 64 2.60 0.50 -7.70
CA ARG A 64 2.41 0.99 -9.06
C ARG A 64 1.63 -0.01 -9.92
N ASP A 65 2.01 -1.28 -9.88
CA ASP A 65 1.37 -2.34 -10.67
C ASP A 65 -0.08 -2.56 -10.23
N GLU A 66 -0.36 -2.59 -8.92
CA GLU A 66 -1.73 -2.69 -8.38
C GLU A 66 -2.60 -1.51 -8.79
N ALA A 67 -2.06 -0.28 -8.78
CA ALA A 67 -2.77 0.91 -9.23
C ALA A 67 -3.08 0.85 -10.74
N LEU A 68 -2.11 0.43 -11.57
CA LEU A 68 -2.27 0.27 -13.01
C LEU A 68 -3.27 -0.84 -13.37
N ASP A 69 -3.20 -1.97 -12.67
CA ASP A 69 -4.14 -3.08 -12.83
C ASP A 69 -5.56 -2.66 -12.44
N ALA A 70 -5.73 -1.91 -11.34
CA ALA A 70 -7.01 -1.35 -10.93
C ALA A 70 -7.57 -0.33 -11.95
N LEU A 71 -6.69 0.41 -12.62
CA LEU A 71 -7.08 1.38 -13.66
C LEU A 71 -7.54 0.69 -14.95
N GLY A 72 -6.89 -0.41 -15.33
CA GLY A 72 -7.25 -1.24 -16.49
C GLY A 72 -7.08 -0.56 -17.86
N LYS A 73 -6.41 0.59 -17.92
CA LYS A 73 -6.13 1.36 -19.14
C LYS A 73 -4.87 2.23 -18.99
N PRO A 74 -4.29 2.77 -20.08
CA PRO A 74 -3.16 3.70 -20.00
C PRO A 74 -3.50 4.94 -19.16
N LEU A 75 -2.52 5.40 -18.37
CA LEU A 75 -2.70 6.53 -17.45
C LEU A 75 -3.10 7.82 -18.19
N GLU A 76 -2.56 8.01 -19.39
CA GLU A 76 -2.78 9.17 -20.25
C GLU A 76 -4.20 9.24 -20.83
N GLU A 77 -4.89 8.10 -20.89
CA GLU A 77 -6.28 8.00 -21.37
C GLU A 77 -7.30 8.12 -20.23
N ALA A 78 -6.84 8.11 -18.99
CA ALA A 78 -7.70 8.14 -17.81
C ALA A 78 -8.02 9.57 -17.36
N SER A 79 -9.29 9.80 -17.03
CA SER A 79 -9.70 11.03 -16.34
C SER A 79 -9.10 11.08 -14.93
N ARG A 80 -9.03 12.28 -14.34
CA ARG A 80 -8.55 12.46 -12.96
C ARG A 80 -9.36 11.62 -11.95
N SER A 81 -10.68 11.57 -12.08
CA SER A 81 -11.53 10.77 -11.20
C SER A 81 -11.25 9.27 -11.32
N GLU A 82 -11.02 8.76 -12.54
CA GLU A 82 -10.67 7.34 -12.75
C GLU A 82 -9.30 7.00 -12.15
N ARG A 83 -8.32 7.90 -12.25
CA ARG A 83 -7.00 7.73 -11.62
C ARG A 83 -7.12 7.72 -10.08
N ILE A 84 -7.86 8.67 -9.50
CA ILE A 84 -8.09 8.69 -8.04
C ILE A 84 -8.83 7.43 -7.59
N GLU A 85 -9.86 7.00 -8.33
CA GLU A 85 -10.62 5.79 -8.03
C GLU A 85 -9.72 4.54 -8.06
N ALA A 86 -8.90 4.39 -9.10
CA ALA A 86 -7.99 3.25 -9.25
C ALA A 86 -6.89 3.22 -8.17
N LEU A 87 -6.25 4.35 -7.89
CA LEU A 87 -5.25 4.44 -6.81
C LEU A 87 -5.88 4.16 -5.44
N THR A 88 -7.10 4.63 -5.21
CA THR A 88 -7.82 4.34 -3.96
C THR A 88 -8.12 2.85 -3.85
N ARG A 89 -8.59 2.24 -4.95
CA ARG A 89 -8.92 0.82 -5.03
C ARG A 89 -7.70 -0.05 -4.78
N SER A 90 -6.55 0.28 -5.37
CA SER A 90 -5.31 -0.49 -5.18
C SER A 90 -4.87 -0.52 -3.72
N VAL A 91 -5.09 0.57 -2.96
CA VAL A 91 -4.75 0.61 -1.54
C VAL A 91 -5.75 -0.17 -0.69
N VAL A 92 -7.06 -0.05 -0.97
CA VAL A 92 -8.07 -0.71 -0.11
C VAL A 92 -8.17 -2.21 -0.34
N ASP A 93 -7.97 -2.66 -1.59
CA ASP A 93 -7.99 -4.07 -1.98
C ASP A 93 -6.60 -4.73 -1.87
N GLY A 94 -5.55 -3.93 -1.74
CA GLY A 94 -4.15 -4.38 -1.71
C GLY A 94 -3.82 -5.28 -0.52
N GLU A 95 -2.96 -6.27 -0.76
CA GLU A 95 -2.40 -7.08 0.32
C GLU A 95 -1.36 -6.28 1.10
N ILE A 96 -1.44 -6.29 2.42
CA ILE A 96 -0.41 -5.68 3.27
C ILE A 96 0.60 -6.75 3.64
N LEU A 97 1.87 -6.52 3.31
CA LEU A 97 2.92 -7.49 3.60
C LEU A 97 3.34 -7.40 5.08
N PRO A 98 3.70 -8.55 5.71
CA PRO A 98 4.29 -8.54 7.04
C PRO A 98 5.50 -7.60 7.09
N GLY A 99 5.53 -6.66 8.04
CA GLY A 99 6.68 -5.76 8.20
C GLY A 99 6.72 -4.54 7.27
N GLU A 100 5.71 -4.35 6.42
CA GLU A 100 5.59 -3.15 5.57
C GLU A 100 5.55 -1.85 6.39
N ILE A 101 4.68 -1.78 7.41
CA ILE A 101 4.70 -0.65 8.37
C ILE A 101 6.04 -0.55 9.09
N SER A 102 6.62 -1.68 9.50
CA SER A 102 7.90 -1.68 10.20
C SER A 102 9.02 -1.10 9.33
N PHE A 103 8.95 -1.29 8.02
CA PHE A 103 9.91 -0.76 7.06
C PHE A 103 9.69 0.74 6.87
N MET A 104 8.46 1.19 6.68
CA MET A 104 8.17 2.62 6.56
C MET A 104 8.61 3.39 7.82
N LEU A 105 8.40 2.80 9.00
CA LEU A 105 8.79 3.42 10.27
C LEU A 105 10.26 3.21 10.66
N SER A 106 11.09 2.52 9.85
CA SER A 106 12.48 2.23 10.24
C SER A 106 13.41 3.45 10.16
N ALA A 107 12.95 4.58 9.61
CA ALA A 107 13.72 5.82 9.42
C ALA A 107 15.07 5.59 8.71
N THR A 108 15.12 4.57 7.84
CA THR A 108 16.27 4.29 6.99
C THR A 108 16.18 5.15 5.72
N PRO A 109 17.31 5.54 5.09
CA PRO A 109 17.28 6.30 3.83
C PRO A 109 16.50 5.60 2.71
N GLU A 110 16.40 4.27 2.73
CA GLU A 110 15.60 3.48 1.78
C GLU A 110 14.09 3.62 2.02
N ALA A 111 13.68 3.80 3.28
CA ALA A 111 12.29 4.02 3.66
C ALA A 111 11.87 5.45 3.30
N GLU A 112 12.71 6.45 3.59
CA GLU A 112 12.48 7.84 3.18
C GLU A 112 12.33 7.96 1.65
N ARG A 113 13.23 7.31 0.89
CA ARG A 113 13.12 7.25 -0.59
C ARG A 113 11.82 6.59 -1.07
N LEU A 114 11.33 5.58 -0.34
CA LEU A 114 10.06 4.94 -0.67
C LEU A 114 8.88 5.88 -0.43
N GLU A 115 8.89 6.62 0.69
CA GLU A 115 7.89 7.65 1.00
C GLU A 115 7.86 8.74 -0.09
N GLU A 116 9.02 9.24 -0.52
CA GLU A 116 9.15 10.20 -1.62
C GLU A 116 8.62 9.65 -2.95
N ALA A 117 8.89 8.37 -3.25
CA ALA A 117 8.40 7.71 -4.45
C ALA A 117 6.87 7.55 -4.42
N TRP A 118 6.31 7.19 -3.25
CA TRP A 118 4.87 7.13 -3.04
C TRP A 118 4.20 8.50 -3.20
N ASP A 119 4.78 9.56 -2.63
CA ASP A 119 4.25 10.91 -2.79
C ASP A 119 4.30 11.39 -4.25
N THR A 120 5.34 11.01 -4.98
CA THR A 120 5.45 11.28 -6.42
C THR A 120 4.34 10.57 -7.20
N LEU A 121 4.11 9.29 -6.93
CA LEU A 121 3.04 8.51 -7.55
C LEU A 121 1.66 9.11 -7.20
N ARG A 122 1.42 9.40 -5.92
CA ARG A 122 0.18 10.03 -5.46
C ARG A 122 -0.05 11.36 -6.16
N HIS A 123 0.98 12.20 -6.30
CA HIS A 123 0.87 13.47 -7.00
C HIS A 123 0.55 13.30 -8.50
N GLU A 124 1.20 12.35 -9.18
CA GLU A 124 0.94 12.05 -10.59
C GLU A 124 -0.53 11.63 -10.83
N TRP A 125 -1.08 10.79 -9.94
CA TRP A 125 -2.41 10.21 -10.08
C TRP A 125 -3.53 11.13 -9.59
N VAL A 126 -3.31 11.79 -8.44
CA VAL A 126 -4.31 12.64 -7.77
C VAL A 126 -4.25 14.09 -8.26
N GLY A 127 -3.10 14.59 -8.68
CA GLY A 127 -2.87 16.00 -9.02
C GLY A 127 -2.88 16.92 -7.79
N ASP A 128 -3.13 18.21 -8.00
CA ASP A 128 -3.17 19.18 -6.91
C ASP A 128 -4.37 18.94 -5.98
N VAL A 129 -4.08 18.50 -4.75
CA VAL A 129 -5.09 18.26 -3.71
C VAL A 129 -5.91 19.52 -3.38
N SER A 130 -5.38 20.72 -3.68
CA SER A 130 -6.07 21.99 -3.49
C SER A 130 -7.35 22.11 -4.33
N GLU A 131 -7.42 21.40 -5.46
CA GLU A 131 -8.54 21.40 -6.38
C GLU A 131 -9.60 20.33 -6.04
N LEU A 132 -9.31 19.44 -5.09
CA LEU A 132 -10.24 18.40 -4.67
C LEU A 132 -11.32 18.96 -3.75
N THR A 133 -12.52 18.39 -3.84
CA THR A 133 -13.61 18.66 -2.89
C THR A 133 -13.23 18.21 -1.48
N SER A 134 -13.86 18.79 -0.45
CA SER A 134 -13.66 18.36 0.94
C SER A 134 -13.94 16.88 1.14
N MET A 135 -14.95 16.35 0.44
CA MET A 135 -15.31 14.93 0.46
C MET A 135 -14.17 14.05 -0.05
N GLN A 136 -13.59 14.38 -1.21
CA GLN A 136 -12.46 13.63 -1.77
C GLN A 136 -11.22 13.69 -0.87
N ARG A 137 -10.94 14.85 -0.26
CA ARG A 137 -9.81 14.98 0.70
C ARG A 137 -10.02 14.12 1.94
N VAL A 138 -11.24 14.11 2.48
CA VAL A 138 -11.59 13.22 3.60
C VAL A 138 -11.47 11.76 3.19
N ALA A 139 -11.89 11.40 1.98
CA ALA A 139 -11.73 10.04 1.47
C ALA A 139 -10.26 9.64 1.36
N LEU A 140 -9.37 10.50 0.86
CA LEU A 140 -7.93 10.23 0.80
C LEU A 140 -7.32 10.04 2.20
N LEU A 141 -7.73 10.83 3.20
CA LEU A 141 -7.33 10.60 4.59
C LEU A 141 -7.86 9.26 5.13
N ALA A 142 -9.07 8.85 4.71
CA ALA A 142 -9.62 7.56 5.07
C ALA A 142 -8.87 6.40 4.39
N VAL A 143 -8.31 6.59 3.19
CA VAL A 143 -7.42 5.62 2.52
C VAL A 143 -6.15 5.41 3.32
N ASP A 144 -5.48 6.50 3.73
CA ASP A 144 -4.28 6.40 4.56
C ASP A 144 -4.59 5.70 5.89
N GLY A 145 -5.72 6.04 6.52
CA GLY A 145 -6.20 5.40 7.75
C GLY A 145 -6.58 3.93 7.56
N TRP A 146 -7.17 3.56 6.43
CA TRP A 146 -7.51 2.17 6.08
C TRP A 146 -6.26 1.29 6.02
N TRP A 147 -5.27 1.74 5.25
CA TRP A 147 -3.98 1.04 5.13
C TRP A 147 -3.29 0.92 6.49
N ALA A 148 -3.17 2.03 7.23
CA ALA A 148 -2.48 2.04 8.51
C ALA A 148 -3.15 1.09 9.53
N ASN A 149 -4.49 1.11 9.58
CA ASN A 149 -5.26 0.23 10.45
C ASN A 149 -5.01 -1.24 10.12
N ARG A 150 -5.15 -1.65 8.87
CA ARG A 150 -4.94 -3.05 8.45
C ARG A 150 -3.52 -3.52 8.70
N ALA A 151 -2.54 -2.64 8.54
CA ALA A 151 -1.14 -2.99 8.73
C ALA A 151 -0.75 -3.19 10.21
N VAL A 152 -1.54 -2.69 11.17
CA VAL A 152 -1.35 -2.96 12.61
C VAL A 152 -2.40 -3.91 13.21
N ASP A 153 -3.36 -4.40 12.42
CA ASP A 153 -4.50 -5.18 12.93
C ASP A 153 -4.18 -6.63 13.27
N SER A 154 -3.45 -6.82 14.36
CA SER A 154 -3.16 -8.16 14.89
C SER A 154 -4.39 -8.93 15.39
N ARG A 155 -5.56 -8.29 15.53
CA ARG A 155 -6.74 -8.89 16.19
C ARG A 155 -8.02 -8.86 15.36
N SER A 156 -7.97 -8.39 14.11
CA SER A 156 -9.13 -8.24 13.23
C SER A 156 -10.27 -7.42 13.89
N GLN A 157 -9.91 -6.36 14.61
CA GLN A 157 -10.86 -5.51 15.35
C GLN A 157 -11.19 -4.20 14.63
N ASN A 158 -10.54 -3.94 13.50
CA ASN A 158 -10.76 -2.70 12.77
C ASN A 158 -12.10 -2.69 12.03
N PRO A 159 -12.63 -1.49 11.72
CA PRO A 159 -13.89 -1.34 10.99
C PRO A 159 -13.73 -1.58 9.48
N ASP A 160 -12.77 -2.40 9.04
CA ASP A 160 -12.35 -2.58 7.65
C ASP A 160 -13.24 -3.55 6.86
N ARG A 161 -14.56 -3.40 7.01
CA ARG A 161 -15.53 -4.20 6.26
C ARG A 161 -15.58 -3.78 4.78
N PRO A 162 -15.92 -4.70 3.86
CA PRO A 162 -15.98 -4.39 2.43
C PRO A 162 -16.84 -3.17 2.09
N GLU A 163 -17.94 -2.95 2.81
CA GLU A 163 -18.84 -1.82 2.56
C GLU A 163 -18.18 -0.47 2.85
N ILE A 164 -17.22 -0.43 3.77
CA ILE A 164 -16.45 0.78 4.09
C ILE A 164 -15.39 1.04 3.01
N ALA A 165 -14.75 0.00 2.47
CA ALA A 165 -13.83 0.14 1.33
C ALA A 165 -14.55 0.74 0.11
N ASP A 166 -15.71 0.18 -0.24
CA ASP A 166 -16.53 0.66 -1.36
C ASP A 166 -16.95 2.12 -1.18
N LEU A 167 -17.33 2.50 0.04
CA LEU A 167 -17.67 3.88 0.37
C LEU A 167 -16.45 4.81 0.19
N ILE A 168 -15.27 4.43 0.70
CA ILE A 168 -14.03 5.22 0.55
C ILE A 168 -13.72 5.43 -0.94
N VAL A 169 -13.78 4.36 -1.75
CA VAL A 169 -13.55 4.41 -3.21
C VAL A 169 -14.54 5.36 -3.90
N SER A 170 -15.84 5.25 -3.56
CA SER A 170 -16.88 6.11 -4.12
C SER A 170 -16.63 7.58 -3.82
N LEU A 171 -16.37 7.91 -2.55
CA LEU A 171 -16.12 9.27 -2.10
C LEU A 171 -14.86 9.87 -2.73
N ALA A 172 -13.78 9.08 -2.86
CA ALA A 172 -12.53 9.50 -3.50
C ALA A 172 -12.72 9.80 -5.00
N ALA A 173 -13.53 8.99 -5.69
CA ALA A 173 -13.91 9.22 -7.09
C ALA A 173 -14.79 10.47 -7.29
N GLY A 174 -15.26 11.10 -6.19
CA GLY A 174 -16.17 12.25 -6.23
C GLY A 174 -17.64 11.87 -6.39
N LYS A 175 -17.98 10.59 -6.20
CA LYS A 175 -19.35 10.09 -6.27
C LYS A 175 -19.98 10.23 -4.88
N ALA A 176 -20.97 11.11 -4.75
CA ALA A 176 -21.72 11.24 -3.51
C ALA A 176 -22.40 9.90 -3.18
N PRO A 177 -22.49 9.51 -1.90
CA PRO A 177 -23.32 8.38 -1.52
C PRO A 177 -24.75 8.70 -1.96
N ASP A 178 -25.44 7.74 -2.58
CA ASP A 178 -26.83 7.92 -2.97
C ASP A 178 -27.59 8.49 -1.76
N GLN A 179 -28.25 9.64 -1.95
CA GLN A 179 -29.22 10.17 -1.00
C GLN A 179 -30.47 9.28 -0.99
N ALA A 180 -30.32 7.99 -0.77
CA ALA A 180 -31.40 7.07 -0.50
C ALA A 180 -31.42 6.89 1.01
N LEU A 181 -32.35 7.60 1.68
CA LEU A 181 -32.98 7.32 2.99
C LEU A 181 -33.45 8.61 3.69
N ASP A 182 -34.09 9.56 2.99
CA ASP A 182 -34.80 10.65 3.68
C ASP A 182 -36.01 11.23 2.92
N GLU A 183 -36.64 10.45 2.01
CA GLU A 183 -37.91 10.86 1.36
C GLU A 183 -39.15 10.07 1.80
N ASP A 184 -39.02 9.05 2.66
CA ASP A 184 -40.17 8.25 3.14
C ASP A 184 -40.68 8.65 4.55
N ALA A 185 -40.14 9.69 5.17
CA ALA A 185 -40.54 10.12 6.52
C ALA A 185 -41.60 11.24 6.58
N ASP A 186 -42.02 11.83 5.44
CA ASP A 186 -42.91 13.01 5.45
C ASP A 186 -44.22 12.82 4.68
N LYS A 187 -44.73 11.58 4.60
CA LYS A 187 -46.07 11.29 4.04
C LYS A 187 -47.15 10.93 5.06
N ASP A 188 -46.85 10.97 6.35
CA ASP A 188 -47.85 10.82 7.41
C ASP A 188 -47.65 11.88 8.51
N GLN A 189 -48.05 13.13 8.23
CA GLN A 189 -48.49 14.07 9.27
C GLN A 189 -49.43 15.16 8.74
#